data_AF-A0A4P5UTJ7-F1
#
_entry.id   AF-A0A4P5UTJ7-F1
#
_cell.length_a   1.000
_cell.length_b   1.000
_cell.length_c   1.000
_cell.angle_alpha   90.00
_cell.angle_beta   90.00
_cell.angle_gamma   90.00
#
_symmetry.space_group_name_H-M   'P 1'
#
loop_
_entity.id
_entity.type
_entity.pdbx_description
1 polymer ?
#
loop_
_entity_poly.entity_id
_entity_poly.type
_entity_poly.pdbx_seq_one_letter_code
_entity_poly.pdbx_strand_id
1 'polypeptide(L)'
;MKALLLSAGFIIGIAWGIFPGISKPKSTFAKLFALVVMTITIILSLLPQTAGSPEDAVLVSRMGATKFIPVLCTIDISYAMRTDAPGEWIIPLHGSSMKSFLIRYTSPTMDDIDNNTFGDNNQVIALLKRGSNDGEFFINGIVEINPILTLPYIVGLEERARILYFHVPMSWIAFLAYIIAMIYSVKYLRNPDQYYDSIASSAASLGTVFCVLATITGAIWAKFNWGSFWNWDPREISIFVLLLIYSAYFVLRSAIENEETRARLSSVYAILGAVAAVFFIYVAPRIYGGLHPGSADDSSSGPVLSQQDGTLNVLKQIILSLSFASFTIIFYWLLNLSVRIKFAKKALFYSNNS
;
A
#
# COMPACT_ATOMS: atom_id res chain seq x y z
N MET A 1 -2.38 -2.58 20.11
CA MET A 1 -2.99 -3.46 19.09
C MET A 1 -2.57 -3.10 17.66
N LYS A 2 -2.70 -1.84 17.21
CA LYS A 2 -2.41 -1.44 15.80
C LYS A 2 -0.97 -1.75 15.32
N ALA A 3 0.04 -1.38 16.12
CA ALA A 3 1.44 -1.66 15.78
C ALA A 3 1.78 -3.17 15.72
N LEU A 4 1.05 -3.99 16.47
CA LEU A 4 1.28 -5.44 16.57
C LEU A 4 0.75 -6.18 15.33
N LEU A 5 -0.36 -5.72 14.75
CA LEU A 5 -0.90 -6.25 13.50
C LEU A 5 0.01 -5.93 12.31
N LEU A 6 0.49 -4.69 12.21
CA LEU A 6 1.42 -4.30 11.15
C LEU A 6 2.78 -5.00 11.30
N SER A 7 3.27 -5.18 12.52
CA SER A 7 4.54 -5.87 12.76
C SER A 7 4.50 -7.35 12.42
N ALA A 8 3.35 -8.01 12.56
CA ALA A 8 3.18 -9.41 12.19
C ALA A 8 3.55 -9.68 10.72
N GLY A 9 3.12 -8.80 9.80
CA GLY A 9 3.43 -8.93 8.37
C GLY A 9 4.93 -8.88 8.09
N PHE A 10 5.64 -7.94 8.72
CA PHE A 10 7.10 -7.84 8.63
C PHE A 10 7.78 -9.12 9.16
N ILE A 11 7.36 -9.58 10.33
CA ILE A 11 7.95 -10.76 11.00
C ILE A 11 7.76 -12.00 10.14
N ILE A 12 6.54 -12.26 9.63
CA ILE A 12 6.24 -13.42 8.79
C ILE A 12 7.09 -13.38 7.51
N GLY A 13 7.15 -12.23 6.84
CA GLY A 13 7.92 -12.08 5.61
C GLY A 13 9.42 -12.30 5.82
N ILE A 14 9.99 -11.72 6.89
CA ILE A 14 11.40 -11.87 7.24
C ILE A 14 11.72 -13.31 7.66
N ALA A 15 10.87 -13.94 8.48
CA ALA A 15 11.05 -15.31 8.92
C ALA A 15 11.02 -16.28 7.74
N TRP A 16 10.03 -16.15 6.84
CA TRP A 16 9.97 -16.91 5.59
C TRP A 16 11.21 -16.67 4.73
N GLY A 17 11.69 -15.44 4.68
CA GLY A 17 12.86 -15.03 3.90
C GLY A 17 14.16 -15.67 4.36
N ILE A 18 14.41 -15.66 5.67
CA ILE A 18 15.66 -16.15 6.27
C ILE A 18 15.70 -17.68 6.33
N PHE A 19 14.58 -18.36 6.54
CA PHE A 19 14.54 -19.82 6.67
C PHE A 19 14.44 -20.54 5.31
N PRO A 20 15.17 -21.64 5.04
CA PRO A 20 16.21 -22.28 5.87
C PRO A 20 17.60 -21.65 5.70
N GLY A 21 17.71 -20.63 4.85
CA GLY A 21 18.89 -19.80 4.63
C GLY A 21 18.63 -18.87 3.45
N ILE A 22 19.22 -17.66 3.45
CA ILE A 22 19.02 -16.67 2.37
C ILE A 22 19.45 -17.23 1.00
N SER A 23 20.45 -18.10 0.94
CA SER A 23 20.99 -18.72 -0.28
C SER A 23 20.47 -20.14 -0.54
N LYS A 24 19.75 -20.76 0.42
CA LYS A 24 19.27 -22.14 0.27
C LYS A 24 17.99 -22.18 -0.58
N PRO A 25 17.82 -23.17 -1.47
CA PRO A 25 16.62 -23.28 -2.28
C PRO A 25 15.37 -23.39 -1.39
N LYS A 26 14.33 -22.62 -1.72
CA LYS A 26 13.02 -22.75 -1.08
C LYS A 26 12.35 -24.05 -1.55
N SER A 27 11.67 -24.74 -0.65
CA SER A 27 10.88 -25.94 -0.97
C SER A 27 9.70 -25.58 -1.89
N THR A 28 9.14 -26.56 -2.58
CA THR A 28 7.95 -26.36 -3.43
C THR A 28 6.78 -25.81 -2.63
N PHE A 29 6.59 -26.30 -1.40
CA PHE A 29 5.58 -25.78 -0.47
C PHE A 29 5.79 -24.30 -0.14
N ALA A 30 7.02 -23.89 0.16
CA ALA A 30 7.32 -22.49 0.46
C ALA A 30 7.05 -21.56 -0.74
N LYS A 31 7.32 -22.02 -1.97
CA LYS A 31 6.99 -21.27 -3.21
C LYS A 31 5.48 -21.17 -3.42
N LEU A 32 4.75 -22.26 -3.23
CA LEU A 32 3.28 -22.25 -3.33
C LEU A 32 2.67 -21.30 -2.30
N PHE A 33 3.14 -21.35 -1.05
CA PHE A 33 2.75 -20.42 -0.01
C PHE A 33 2.97 -18.96 -0.43
N ALA A 34 4.13 -18.63 -1.00
CA ALA A 34 4.42 -17.29 -1.50
C ALA A 34 3.40 -16.85 -2.57
N LEU A 35 3.11 -17.71 -3.55
CA LEU A 35 2.14 -17.42 -4.61
C LEU A 35 0.72 -17.22 -4.06
N VAL A 36 0.29 -18.05 -3.10
CA VAL A 36 -1.01 -17.93 -2.45
C VAL A 36 -1.12 -16.61 -1.68
N VAL A 37 -0.13 -16.28 -0.85
CA VAL A 37 -0.11 -15.03 -0.10
C VAL A 37 -0.16 -13.82 -1.03
N MET A 38 0.61 -13.83 -2.13
CA MET A 38 0.56 -12.78 -3.14
C MET A 38 -0.80 -12.64 -3.80
N THR A 39 -1.39 -13.76 -4.21
CA THR A 39 -2.68 -13.78 -4.89
C THR A 39 -3.78 -13.24 -3.97
N ILE A 40 -3.82 -13.69 -2.73
CA ILE A 40 -4.75 -13.20 -1.71
C ILE A 40 -4.54 -11.69 -1.48
N THR A 41 -3.30 -11.23 -1.40
CA THR A 41 -2.99 -9.79 -1.23
C THR A 41 -3.58 -8.96 -2.37
N ILE A 42 -3.37 -9.39 -3.62
CA ILE A 42 -3.86 -8.69 -4.81
C ILE A 42 -5.40 -8.68 -4.81
N ILE A 43 -6.03 -9.83 -4.57
CA ILE A 43 -7.47 -9.97 -4.48
C ILE A 43 -8.04 -9.01 -3.43
N LEU A 44 -7.54 -9.06 -2.19
CA LEU A 44 -8.07 -8.24 -1.10
C LEU A 44 -7.80 -6.74 -1.28
N SER A 45 -6.76 -6.37 -2.04
CA SER A 45 -6.43 -4.96 -2.29
C SER A 45 -7.23 -4.35 -3.45
N LEU A 46 -7.67 -5.16 -4.41
CA LEU A 46 -8.28 -4.67 -5.66
C LEU A 46 -9.76 -5.03 -5.83
N LEU A 47 -10.21 -6.20 -5.37
CA LEU A 47 -11.58 -6.66 -5.63
C LEU A 47 -12.65 -6.03 -4.72
N PRO A 48 -12.46 -5.89 -3.39
CA PRO A 48 -13.49 -5.32 -2.54
C PRO A 48 -13.81 -3.88 -2.93
N GLN A 49 -15.09 -3.51 -3.00
CA GLN A 49 -15.52 -2.15 -3.33
C GLN A 49 -15.15 -1.16 -2.22
N THR A 50 -14.86 0.09 -2.57
CA THR A 50 -14.77 1.13 -1.53
C THR A 50 -16.17 1.57 -1.13
N ALA A 51 -16.41 1.70 0.17
CA ALA A 51 -17.67 2.21 0.68
C ALA A 51 -17.43 3.08 1.91
N GLY A 52 -18.10 4.22 1.94
CA GLY A 52 -18.13 5.15 3.05
C GLY A 52 -19.37 4.99 3.91
N SER A 53 -19.53 5.92 4.83
CA SER A 53 -20.73 6.10 5.63
C SER A 53 -21.63 7.20 5.06
N PRO A 54 -22.91 7.27 5.45
CA PRO A 54 -23.77 8.42 5.13
C PRO A 54 -23.15 9.75 5.58
N GLU A 55 -22.46 9.75 6.72
CA GLU A 55 -21.74 10.92 7.23
C GLU A 55 -20.60 11.36 6.30
N ASP A 56 -19.90 10.43 5.67
CA ASP A 56 -18.88 10.75 4.65
C ASP A 56 -19.50 11.45 3.44
N ALA A 57 -20.72 11.06 3.04
CA ALA A 57 -21.46 11.72 1.96
C ALA A 57 -21.85 13.15 2.33
N VAL A 58 -22.25 13.37 3.59
CA VAL A 58 -22.51 14.71 4.12
C VAL A 58 -21.23 15.55 4.12
N LEU A 59 -20.12 15.00 4.61
CA LEU A 59 -18.83 15.68 4.67
C LEU A 59 -18.35 16.08 3.28
N VAL A 60 -18.37 15.15 2.31
CA VAL A 60 -18.00 15.39 0.91
C VAL A 60 -18.83 16.52 0.31
N SER A 61 -20.14 16.52 0.54
CA SER A 61 -21.01 17.59 0.06
C SER A 61 -20.72 18.95 0.71
N ARG A 62 -20.45 18.99 2.02
CA ARG A 62 -20.08 20.21 2.74
C ARG A 62 -18.74 20.79 2.30
N MET A 63 -17.83 19.96 1.80
CA MET A 63 -16.59 20.40 1.14
C MET A 63 -16.83 20.94 -0.28
N GLY A 64 -18.09 21.07 -0.72
CA GLY A 64 -18.47 21.64 -2.01
C GLY A 64 -18.53 20.64 -3.16
N ALA A 65 -18.31 19.34 -2.92
CA ALA A 65 -18.41 18.35 -3.99
C ALA A 65 -19.88 17.97 -4.26
N THR A 66 -20.26 17.92 -5.54
CA THR A 66 -21.63 17.65 -5.99
C THR A 66 -21.84 16.24 -6.52
N LYS A 67 -20.91 15.33 -6.24
CA LYS A 67 -20.91 13.95 -6.75
C LYS A 67 -21.64 12.98 -5.82
N PHE A 68 -22.09 11.87 -6.39
CA PHE A 68 -22.50 10.69 -5.63
C PHE A 68 -21.27 9.93 -5.14
N ILE A 69 -21.34 9.37 -3.94
CA ILE A 69 -20.29 8.53 -3.37
C ILE A 69 -20.84 7.17 -2.98
N PRO A 70 -20.04 6.10 -3.04
CA PRO A 70 -20.47 4.77 -2.58
C PRO A 70 -20.57 4.74 -1.06
N VAL A 71 -21.74 4.41 -0.54
CA VAL A 71 -22.03 4.34 0.90
C VAL A 71 -22.55 2.95 1.24
N LEU A 72 -21.97 2.34 2.28
CA LEU A 72 -22.47 1.10 2.85
C LEU A 72 -23.65 1.41 3.79
N CYS A 73 -24.83 0.89 3.46
CA CYS A 73 -26.05 1.15 4.21
C CYS A 73 -27.07 0.02 4.06
N THR A 74 -28.08 0.03 4.90
CA THR A 74 -29.31 -0.78 4.74
C THR A 74 -30.45 0.18 4.39
N ILE A 75 -31.24 -0.20 3.39
CA ILE A 75 -32.39 0.57 2.92
C ILE A 75 -33.64 -0.20 3.33
N ASP A 76 -34.57 0.46 4.02
CA ASP A 76 -35.75 -0.18 4.60
C ASP A 76 -37.00 0.25 3.82
N ILE A 77 -37.37 -0.56 2.82
CA ILE A 77 -38.51 -0.25 1.94
C ILE A 77 -39.83 -0.41 2.68
N SER A 78 -39.88 -1.27 3.70
CA SER A 78 -41.10 -1.51 4.49
C SER A 78 -41.68 -0.23 5.11
N TYR A 79 -40.85 0.80 5.33
CA TYR A 79 -41.27 2.11 5.83
C TYR A 79 -41.26 3.21 4.76
N ALA A 80 -41.28 2.86 3.47
CA ALA A 80 -41.31 3.83 2.39
C ALA A 80 -42.63 4.62 2.36
N MET A 81 -42.52 5.94 2.27
CA MET A 81 -43.65 6.87 2.25
C MET A 81 -43.68 7.63 0.92
N ARG A 82 -44.86 7.77 0.30
CA ARG A 82 -45.04 8.68 -0.83
C ARG A 82 -45.03 10.12 -0.36
N THR A 83 -44.44 11.00 -1.15
CA THR A 83 -44.54 12.45 -0.97
C THR A 83 -45.69 13.02 -1.80
N ASP A 84 -45.98 14.31 -1.60
CA ASP A 84 -46.99 15.05 -2.38
C ASP A 84 -46.56 15.25 -3.84
N ALA A 85 -45.26 15.10 -4.15
CA ALA A 85 -44.74 15.18 -5.51
C ALA A 85 -44.97 13.85 -6.27
N PRO A 86 -45.51 13.88 -7.50
CA PRO A 86 -45.80 12.67 -8.26
C PRO A 86 -44.57 11.79 -8.47
N GLY A 87 -44.60 10.57 -7.95
CA GLY A 87 -43.53 9.58 -8.14
C GLY A 87 -42.31 9.76 -7.23
N GLU A 88 -42.35 10.65 -6.23
CA GLU A 88 -41.27 10.78 -5.26
C GLU A 88 -41.60 10.03 -3.96
N TRP A 89 -40.64 9.22 -3.52
CA TRP A 89 -40.70 8.38 -2.34
C TRP A 89 -39.60 8.76 -1.35
N ILE A 90 -39.95 8.71 -0.07
CA ILE A 90 -39.02 8.84 1.04
C ILE A 90 -38.84 7.46 1.67
N ILE A 91 -37.61 6.97 1.71
CA ILE A 91 -37.28 5.64 2.22
C ILE A 91 -36.25 5.78 3.34
N PRO A 92 -36.47 5.21 4.54
CA PRO A 92 -35.46 5.20 5.59
C PRO A 92 -34.19 4.46 5.18
N LEU A 93 -33.06 5.02 5.59
CA LEU A 93 -31.74 4.47 5.42
C LEU A 93 -31.02 4.44 6.76
N HIS A 94 -30.34 3.32 7.02
CA HIS A 94 -29.50 3.12 8.18
C HIS A 94 -28.06 2.90 7.74
N GLY A 95 -27.14 3.69 8.31
CA GLY A 95 -25.71 3.48 8.18
C GLY A 95 -25.17 2.57 9.28
N SER A 96 -23.86 2.65 9.52
CA SER A 96 -23.22 2.00 10.67
C SER A 96 -23.43 2.75 11.99
N SER A 97 -23.89 4.00 11.94
CA SER A 97 -24.21 4.81 13.11
C SER A 97 -25.67 4.61 13.53
N MET A 98 -26.01 4.94 14.79
CA MET A 98 -27.42 4.91 15.26
C MET A 98 -28.28 6.04 14.65
N LYS A 99 -27.73 6.86 13.76
CA LYS A 99 -28.49 7.92 13.10
C LYS A 99 -29.34 7.33 11.98
N SER A 100 -30.58 7.77 11.91
CA SER A 100 -31.48 7.44 10.81
C SER A 100 -31.40 8.54 9.76
N PHE A 101 -31.33 8.13 8.50
CA PHE A 101 -31.31 9.02 7.34
C PHE A 101 -32.47 8.67 6.43
N LEU A 102 -32.73 9.53 5.45
CA LEU A 102 -33.81 9.39 4.48
C LEU A 102 -33.24 9.44 3.07
N ILE A 103 -33.76 8.61 2.19
CA ILE A 103 -33.49 8.64 0.76
C ILE A 103 -34.69 9.24 0.06
N ARG A 104 -34.45 10.21 -0.83
CA ARG A 104 -35.40 10.64 -1.85
C ARG A 104 -35.15 9.83 -3.11
N TYR A 105 -36.16 9.09 -3.53
CA TYR A 105 -36.13 8.26 -4.73
C TYR A 105 -37.30 8.64 -5.65
N THR A 106 -37.02 8.82 -6.94
CA THR A 106 -38.04 9.21 -7.93
C THR A 106 -38.30 8.05 -8.87
N SER A 107 -39.51 7.48 -8.82
CA SER A 107 -39.97 6.44 -9.73
C SER A 107 -41.51 6.46 -9.89
N PRO A 108 -42.04 6.18 -11.10
CA PRO A 108 -43.48 6.11 -11.35
C PRO A 108 -44.21 5.08 -10.46
N THR A 109 -43.60 3.92 -10.22
CA THR A 109 -44.15 2.82 -9.42
C THR A 109 -43.12 2.30 -8.42
N MET A 110 -43.59 1.67 -7.35
CA MET A 110 -42.70 1.03 -6.36
C MET A 110 -42.18 -0.32 -6.85
N ASP A 111 -42.80 -0.92 -7.86
CA ASP A 111 -42.38 -2.17 -8.46
C ASP A 111 -41.04 -2.03 -9.23
N ASP A 112 -40.69 -0.82 -9.66
CA ASP A 112 -39.39 -0.50 -10.27
C ASP A 112 -38.24 -0.48 -9.24
N ILE A 113 -38.57 -0.38 -7.95
CA ILE A 113 -37.65 -0.69 -6.85
C ILE A 113 -37.66 -2.20 -6.71
N ASP A 114 -36.77 -2.88 -7.42
CA ASP A 114 -36.68 -4.33 -7.36
C ASP A 114 -36.55 -4.76 -5.88
N ASN A 115 -37.56 -5.45 -5.36
CA ASN A 115 -37.61 -5.94 -3.98
C ASN A 115 -36.41 -6.85 -3.66
N ASN A 116 -35.74 -7.43 -4.66
CA ASN A 116 -34.50 -8.18 -4.47
C ASN A 116 -33.27 -7.28 -4.28
N THR A 117 -33.30 -6.06 -4.81
CA THR A 117 -32.19 -5.11 -4.78
C THR A 117 -32.21 -4.27 -3.50
N PHE A 118 -33.40 -3.95 -2.98
CA PHE A 118 -33.58 -3.13 -1.78
C PHE A 118 -34.22 -3.90 -0.61
N GLY A 119 -34.40 -5.22 -0.72
CA GLY A 119 -35.16 -6.02 0.24
C GLY A 119 -34.74 -5.79 1.70
N ASP A 120 -35.74 -5.83 2.58
CA ASP A 120 -35.57 -5.55 4.01
C ASP A 120 -34.38 -6.35 4.60
N ASN A 121 -33.49 -5.63 5.28
CA ASN A 121 -32.25 -6.12 5.91
C ASN A 121 -31.05 -6.44 5.00
N ASN A 122 -31.13 -6.26 3.68
CA ASN A 122 -29.93 -6.41 2.85
C ASN A 122 -28.97 -5.23 3.06
N GLN A 123 -27.69 -5.54 3.23
CA GLN A 123 -26.65 -4.52 3.28
C GLN A 123 -26.24 -4.19 1.84
N VAL A 124 -26.29 -2.94 1.44
CA VAL A 124 -26.00 -2.51 0.07
C VAL A 124 -24.92 -1.44 0.04
N ILE A 125 -24.20 -1.36 -1.08
CA ILE A 125 -23.38 -0.20 -1.41
C ILE A 125 -24.20 0.67 -2.36
N ALA A 126 -24.75 1.77 -1.88
CA ALA A 126 -25.55 2.70 -2.66
C ALA A 126 -24.76 3.94 -3.05
N LEU A 127 -24.98 4.45 -4.26
CA LEU A 127 -24.45 5.74 -4.68
C LEU A 127 -25.33 6.86 -4.13
N LEU A 128 -24.86 7.51 -3.06
CA LEU A 128 -25.61 8.55 -2.35
C LEU A 128 -24.98 9.93 -2.52
N LYS A 129 -25.84 10.93 -2.60
CA LYS A 129 -25.48 12.35 -2.61
C LYS A 129 -26.36 13.09 -1.60
N ARG A 130 -25.77 13.96 -0.77
CA ARG A 130 -26.53 14.78 0.18
C ARG A 130 -27.62 15.58 -0.54
N GLY A 131 -28.82 15.55 0.03
CA GLY A 131 -29.99 16.28 -0.41
C GLY A 131 -30.07 17.69 0.18
N SER A 132 -31.30 18.13 0.46
CA SER A 132 -31.62 19.46 1.02
C SER A 132 -31.01 19.69 2.41
N ASN A 133 -30.86 18.64 3.21
CA ASN A 133 -30.34 18.69 4.57
C ASN A 133 -29.43 17.49 4.83
N ASP A 134 -28.78 17.45 6.00
CA ASP A 134 -27.83 16.36 6.35
C ASP A 134 -28.50 15.02 6.63
N GLY A 135 -29.82 15.00 6.82
CA GLY A 135 -30.62 13.81 7.06
C GLY A 135 -31.15 13.17 5.78
N GLU A 136 -31.00 13.83 4.63
CA GLU A 136 -31.61 13.42 3.36
C GLU A 136 -30.55 13.18 2.29
N PHE A 137 -30.74 12.13 1.50
CA PHE A 137 -29.88 11.77 0.39
C PHE A 137 -30.68 11.52 -0.88
N PHE A 138 -30.11 11.92 -2.02
CA PHE A 138 -30.49 11.38 -3.31
C PHE A 138 -29.70 10.09 -3.56
N ILE A 139 -30.37 9.10 -4.14
CA ILE A 139 -29.75 7.85 -4.60
C ILE A 139 -29.69 7.83 -6.13
N ASN A 140 -28.56 7.38 -6.68
CA ASN A 140 -28.40 7.18 -8.12
C ASN A 140 -28.49 5.70 -8.54
N GLY A 141 -28.19 4.78 -7.63
CA GLY A 141 -28.23 3.35 -7.90
C GLY A 141 -27.48 2.53 -6.85
N ILE A 142 -27.58 1.21 -6.96
CA ILE A 142 -26.87 0.25 -6.12
C ILE A 142 -25.67 -0.32 -6.88
N VAL A 143 -24.51 -0.28 -6.24
CA VAL A 143 -23.24 -0.80 -6.76
C VAL A 143 -23.10 -2.29 -6.46
N GLU A 144 -23.45 -2.71 -5.24
CA GLU A 144 -23.30 -4.08 -4.77
C GLU A 144 -24.35 -4.40 -3.70
N ILE A 145 -24.85 -5.63 -3.70
CA ILE A 145 -25.80 -6.16 -2.72
C ILE A 145 -25.08 -7.22 -1.89
N ASN A 146 -25.21 -7.13 -0.57
CA ASN A 146 -24.57 -7.98 0.43
C ASN A 146 -23.05 -8.12 0.22
N PRO A 147 -22.30 -7.00 0.21
CA PRO A 147 -20.87 -7.05 -0.01
C PRO A 147 -20.18 -7.88 1.07
N ILE A 148 -19.40 -8.89 0.65
CA ILE A 148 -18.64 -9.75 1.58
C ILE A 148 -17.59 -8.92 2.33
N LEU A 149 -17.00 -7.95 1.64
CA LEU A 149 -15.93 -7.11 2.16
C LEU A 149 -15.96 -5.74 1.48
N THR A 150 -15.74 -4.68 2.24
CA THR A 150 -15.57 -3.32 1.71
C THR A 150 -14.26 -2.71 2.15
N LEU A 151 -13.62 -1.98 1.24
CA LEU A 151 -12.52 -1.09 1.60
C LEU A 151 -13.09 0.21 2.17
N PRO A 152 -12.47 0.77 3.23
CA PRO A 152 -13.01 1.99 3.80
C PRO A 152 -12.73 3.17 2.89
N TYR A 153 -13.78 3.91 2.59
CA TYR A 153 -13.70 5.18 1.88
C TYR A 153 -12.83 6.17 2.65
N ILE A 154 -11.92 6.83 1.94
CA ILE A 154 -11.13 7.94 2.50
C ILE A 154 -11.50 9.17 1.72
N VAL A 155 -12.13 10.11 2.40
CA VAL A 155 -12.52 11.39 1.83
C VAL A 155 -11.28 12.07 1.19
N GLY A 156 -11.39 12.41 -0.09
CA GLY A 156 -10.31 13.00 -0.89
C GLY A 156 -9.37 12.01 -1.59
N LEU A 157 -9.23 10.76 -1.11
CA LEU A 157 -8.43 9.72 -1.78
C LEU A 157 -9.28 8.70 -2.53
N GLU A 158 -10.39 8.24 -1.93
CA GLU A 158 -11.37 7.35 -2.57
C GLU A 158 -10.69 6.07 -3.09
N GLU A 159 -10.98 5.67 -4.33
CA GLU A 159 -10.34 4.52 -5.00
C GLU A 159 -8.80 4.67 -5.09
N ARG A 160 -8.28 5.89 -5.08
CA ARG A 160 -6.83 6.15 -5.16
C ARG A 160 -6.09 5.67 -3.92
N ALA A 161 -6.79 5.50 -2.79
CA ALA A 161 -6.21 4.97 -1.56
C ALA A 161 -5.64 3.54 -1.74
N ARG A 162 -6.13 2.76 -2.73
CA ARG A 162 -5.66 1.39 -2.98
C ARG A 162 -4.18 1.30 -3.31
N ILE A 163 -3.61 2.36 -3.91
CA ILE A 163 -2.17 2.36 -4.26
C ILE A 163 -1.28 2.22 -3.02
N LEU A 164 -1.78 2.58 -1.83
CA LEU A 164 -1.05 2.47 -0.57
C LEU A 164 -0.62 1.02 -0.27
N TYR A 165 -1.44 0.03 -0.67
CA TYR A 165 -1.13 -1.40 -0.48
C TYR A 165 0.02 -1.90 -1.36
N PHE A 166 0.45 -1.12 -2.35
CA PHE A 166 1.54 -1.47 -3.25
C PHE A 166 2.74 -0.54 -3.07
N HIS A 167 2.49 0.77 -3.09
CA HIS A 167 3.53 1.80 -2.96
C HIS A 167 4.28 1.72 -1.61
N VAL A 168 3.54 1.65 -0.49
CA VAL A 168 4.17 1.67 0.85
C VAL A 168 5.03 0.41 1.08
N PRO A 169 4.56 -0.81 0.74
CA PRO A 169 5.41 -1.99 0.77
C PRO A 169 6.64 -1.90 -0.14
N MET A 170 6.56 -1.30 -1.34
CA MET A 170 7.74 -1.11 -2.20
C MET A 170 8.82 -0.24 -1.52
N SER A 171 8.41 0.87 -0.91
CA SER A 171 9.31 1.73 -0.13
C SER A 171 9.92 0.99 1.07
N TRP A 172 9.13 0.16 1.74
CA TRP A 172 9.63 -0.72 2.81
C TRP A 172 10.70 -1.71 2.31
N ILE A 173 10.49 -2.34 1.15
CA ILE A 173 11.45 -3.27 0.59
C ILE A 173 12.74 -2.57 0.19
N ALA A 174 12.67 -1.38 -0.41
CA ALA A 174 13.86 -0.59 -0.71
C ALA A 174 14.71 -0.36 0.55
N PHE A 175 14.07 0.08 1.64
CA PHE A 175 14.73 0.26 2.93
C PHE A 175 15.32 -1.04 3.49
N LEU A 176 14.52 -2.10 3.58
CA LEU A 176 14.95 -3.40 4.11
C LEU A 176 16.16 -3.95 3.33
N ALA A 177 16.13 -3.84 2.01
CA ALA A 177 17.19 -4.30 1.12
C ALA A 177 18.50 -3.55 1.37
N TYR A 178 18.45 -2.23 1.58
CA TYR A 178 19.62 -1.41 1.93
C TYR A 178 20.18 -1.76 3.31
N ILE A 179 19.32 -2.07 4.30
CA ILE A 179 19.76 -2.56 5.60
C ILE A 179 20.42 -3.93 5.49
N ILE A 180 19.87 -4.85 4.69
CA ILE A 180 20.50 -6.16 4.43
C ILE A 180 21.85 -5.96 3.72
N ALA A 181 21.92 -5.05 2.74
CA ALA A 181 23.17 -4.71 2.06
C ALA A 181 24.23 -4.22 3.05
N MET A 182 23.87 -3.33 3.98
CA MET A 182 24.75 -2.87 5.05
C MET A 182 25.19 -4.01 5.98
N ILE A 183 24.27 -4.83 6.48
CA ILE A 183 24.59 -5.93 7.41
C ILE A 183 25.60 -6.89 6.78
N TYR A 184 25.38 -7.27 5.51
CA TYR A 184 26.28 -8.18 4.80
C TYR A 184 27.58 -7.51 4.37
N SER A 185 27.59 -6.20 4.12
CA SER A 185 28.81 -5.41 3.93
C SER A 185 29.67 -5.35 5.19
N VAL A 186 29.06 -5.16 6.36
CA VAL A 186 29.76 -5.24 7.66
C VAL A 186 30.33 -6.64 7.89
N LYS A 187 29.59 -7.70 7.57
CA LYS A 187 30.09 -9.08 7.64
C LYS A 187 31.29 -9.30 6.73
N TYR A 188 31.23 -8.81 5.49
CA TYR A 188 32.35 -8.88 4.54
C TYR A 188 33.59 -8.17 5.08
N LEU A 189 33.47 -6.95 5.61
CA LEU A 189 34.61 -6.21 6.15
C LEU A 189 35.22 -6.86 7.41
N ARG A 190 34.42 -7.59 8.19
CA ARG A 190 34.91 -8.33 9.38
C ARG A 190 35.57 -9.66 9.01
N ASN A 191 34.99 -10.38 8.07
CA ASN A 191 35.51 -11.65 7.57
C ASN A 191 35.30 -11.70 6.06
N PRO A 192 36.32 -11.34 5.26
CA PRO A 192 36.20 -11.26 3.81
C PRO A 192 35.81 -12.59 3.17
N ASP A 193 34.53 -12.71 2.82
CA ASP A 193 33.96 -13.86 2.13
C ASP A 193 33.06 -13.37 0.99
N GLN A 194 33.33 -13.86 -0.23
CA GLN A 194 32.56 -13.56 -1.44
C GLN A 194 31.06 -13.90 -1.30
N TYR A 195 30.71 -14.80 -0.38
CA TYR A 195 29.34 -15.07 0.00
C TYR A 195 28.62 -13.81 0.52
N TYR A 196 29.26 -13.06 1.43
CA TYR A 196 28.67 -11.87 2.01
C TYR A 196 28.52 -10.75 0.98
N ASP A 197 29.55 -10.53 0.16
CA ASP A 197 29.51 -9.56 -0.92
C ASP A 197 28.43 -9.88 -1.97
N SER A 198 28.23 -11.17 -2.29
CA SER A 198 27.18 -11.62 -3.20
C SER A 198 25.78 -11.28 -2.69
N ILE A 199 25.54 -11.43 -1.38
CA ILE A 199 24.27 -11.04 -0.76
C ILE A 199 24.13 -9.52 -0.72
N ALA A 200 25.17 -8.81 -0.27
CA ALA A 200 25.14 -7.36 -0.14
C ALA A 200 24.83 -6.66 -1.46
N SER A 201 25.56 -7.02 -2.52
CA SER A 201 25.36 -6.44 -3.86
C SER A 201 24.03 -6.85 -4.51
N SER A 202 23.52 -8.06 -4.23
CA SER A 202 22.20 -8.48 -4.71
C SER A 202 21.08 -7.72 -3.99
N ALA A 203 21.21 -7.51 -2.68
CA ALA A 203 20.26 -6.74 -1.89
C ALA A 203 20.25 -5.27 -2.33
N ALA A 204 21.42 -4.64 -2.51
CA ALA A 204 21.51 -3.27 -3.04
C ALA A 204 20.83 -3.13 -4.40
N SER A 205 21.06 -4.08 -5.33
CA SER A 205 20.44 -4.09 -6.66
C SER A 205 18.92 -4.21 -6.60
N LEU A 206 18.40 -5.18 -5.85
CA LEU A 206 16.95 -5.33 -5.67
C LEU A 206 16.34 -4.13 -4.94
N GLY A 207 17.00 -3.61 -3.90
CA GLY A 207 16.56 -2.42 -3.18
C GLY A 207 16.41 -1.21 -4.10
N THR A 208 17.35 -1.04 -5.04
CA THR A 208 17.30 0.03 -6.04
C THR A 208 16.14 -0.16 -7.01
N VAL A 209 15.87 -1.39 -7.46
CA VAL A 209 14.68 -1.69 -8.29
C VAL A 209 13.39 -1.32 -7.55
N PHE A 210 13.25 -1.73 -6.29
CA PHE A 210 12.08 -1.37 -5.47
C PHE A 210 12.00 0.14 -5.19
N CYS A 211 13.14 0.83 -5.07
CA CYS A 211 13.21 2.28 -4.92
C CYS A 211 12.72 3.01 -6.18
N VAL A 212 13.09 2.52 -7.37
CA VAL A 212 12.56 3.03 -8.66
C VAL A 212 11.05 2.78 -8.75
N LEU A 213 10.58 1.57 -8.41
CA LEU A 213 9.15 1.25 -8.42
C LEU A 213 8.35 2.12 -7.43
N ALA A 214 8.89 2.35 -6.23
CA ALA A 214 8.32 3.26 -5.26
C ALA A 214 8.26 4.69 -5.80
N THR A 215 9.29 5.15 -6.50
CA THR A 215 9.33 6.48 -7.14
C THR A 215 8.24 6.61 -8.21
N ILE A 216 8.11 5.61 -9.11
CA ILE A 216 7.11 5.62 -10.18
C ILE A 216 5.69 5.61 -9.60
N THR A 217 5.42 4.70 -8.67
CA THR A 217 4.09 4.60 -8.04
C THR A 217 3.76 5.84 -7.19
N GLY A 218 4.76 6.43 -6.53
CA GLY A 218 4.63 7.68 -5.80
C GLY A 218 4.32 8.86 -6.73
N ALA A 219 5.01 8.97 -7.87
CA ALA A 219 4.75 10.00 -8.88
C ALA A 219 3.34 9.88 -9.47
N ILE A 220 2.86 8.66 -9.73
CA ILE A 220 1.48 8.42 -10.17
C ILE A 220 0.49 8.94 -9.12
N TRP A 221 0.68 8.60 -7.84
CA TRP A 221 -0.16 9.10 -6.76
C TRP A 221 -0.08 10.63 -6.63
N ALA A 222 1.12 11.23 -6.74
CA ALA A 222 1.31 12.68 -6.73
C ALA A 222 0.53 13.36 -7.87
N LYS A 223 0.54 12.79 -9.09
CA LYS A 223 -0.24 13.32 -10.22
C LYS A 223 -1.73 13.39 -9.92
N PHE A 224 -2.27 12.34 -9.30
CA PHE A 224 -3.70 12.28 -8.99
C PHE A 224 -4.12 13.18 -7.82
N ASN A 225 -3.23 13.43 -6.85
CA ASN A 225 -3.60 14.19 -5.64
C ASN A 225 -3.15 15.65 -5.68
N TRP A 226 -2.03 15.94 -6.35
CA TRP A 226 -1.40 17.27 -6.38
C TRP A 226 -1.35 17.86 -7.79
N GLY A 227 -1.81 17.12 -8.80
CA GLY A 227 -1.90 17.59 -10.19
C GLY A 227 -0.60 17.48 -11.00
N SER A 228 0.52 17.12 -10.39
CA SER A 228 1.83 16.91 -11.04
C SER A 228 2.51 15.63 -10.56
N PHE A 229 3.24 14.96 -11.46
CA PHE A 229 4.05 13.78 -11.15
C PHE A 229 5.24 14.08 -10.23
N TRP A 230 5.65 15.34 -10.16
CA TRP A 230 6.77 15.81 -9.36
C TRP A 230 6.51 17.23 -8.88
N ASN A 231 6.78 17.48 -7.60
CA ASN A 231 6.41 18.69 -6.87
C ASN A 231 7.57 19.22 -6.03
N TRP A 232 8.73 18.56 -6.05
CA TRP A 232 9.88 18.87 -5.19
C TRP A 232 9.55 18.78 -3.70
N ASP A 233 8.62 17.89 -3.34
CA ASP A 233 8.31 17.58 -1.94
C ASP A 233 9.55 16.98 -1.24
N PRO A 234 9.78 17.24 0.07
CA PRO A 234 10.94 16.67 0.79
C PRO A 234 11.08 15.15 0.66
N ARG A 235 9.98 14.39 0.51
CA ARG A 235 10.05 12.93 0.30
C ARG A 235 10.42 12.56 -1.13
N GLU A 236 9.92 13.31 -2.11
CA GLU A 236 10.32 13.18 -3.50
C GLU A 236 11.82 13.44 -3.64
N ILE A 237 12.33 14.55 -3.10
CA ILE A 237 13.76 14.86 -3.08
C ILE A 237 14.56 13.73 -2.37
N SER A 238 14.07 13.26 -1.23
CA SER A 238 14.73 12.20 -0.46
C SER A 238 14.89 10.90 -1.24
N ILE A 239 13.85 10.44 -1.92
CA ILE A 239 13.93 9.20 -2.72
C ILE A 239 14.79 9.39 -3.98
N PHE A 240 14.78 10.57 -4.60
CA PHE A 240 15.66 10.90 -5.72
C PHE A 240 17.14 10.87 -5.32
N VAL A 241 17.50 11.49 -4.20
CA VAL A 241 18.88 11.44 -3.69
C VAL A 241 19.31 10.01 -3.40
N LEU A 242 18.43 9.16 -2.88
CA LEU A 242 18.74 7.74 -2.67
C LEU A 242 19.00 6.98 -3.96
N LEU A 243 18.25 7.27 -5.03
CA LEU A 243 18.53 6.71 -6.35
C LEU A 243 19.91 7.13 -6.87
N LEU A 244 20.31 8.38 -6.66
CA LEU A 244 21.66 8.85 -7.03
C LEU A 244 22.76 8.16 -6.22
N ILE A 245 22.59 8.02 -4.90
CA ILE A 245 23.53 7.32 -4.02
C ILE A 245 23.73 5.88 -4.48
N TYR A 246 22.64 5.14 -4.73
CA TYR A 246 22.77 3.74 -5.15
C TYR A 246 23.20 3.59 -6.63
N SER A 247 22.92 4.56 -7.49
CA SER A 247 23.51 4.60 -8.83
C SER A 247 25.04 4.74 -8.76
N ALA A 248 25.54 5.64 -7.91
CA ALA A 248 26.97 5.81 -7.67
C ALA A 248 27.61 4.56 -7.04
N TYR A 249 26.91 3.85 -6.16
CA TYR A 249 27.33 2.52 -5.67
C TYR A 249 27.60 1.54 -6.83
N PHE A 250 26.69 1.44 -7.81
CA PHE A 250 26.87 0.53 -8.94
C PHE A 250 27.98 0.98 -9.89
N VAL A 251 28.09 2.29 -10.15
CA VAL A 251 29.19 2.85 -10.95
C VAL A 251 30.53 2.51 -10.33
N LEU A 252 30.72 2.80 -9.04
CA LEU A 252 31.93 2.42 -8.29
C LEU A 252 32.22 0.94 -8.43
N ARG A 253 31.21 0.10 -8.22
CA ARG A 253 31.36 -1.35 -8.26
C ARG A 253 31.70 -1.88 -9.66
N SER A 254 31.18 -1.27 -10.72
CA SER A 254 31.50 -1.64 -12.10
C SER A 254 32.89 -1.19 -12.55
N ALA A 255 33.43 -0.12 -11.96
CA ALA A 255 34.72 0.45 -12.32
C ALA A 255 35.92 -0.34 -11.75
N ILE A 256 35.69 -1.24 -10.80
CA ILE A 256 36.77 -2.00 -10.13
C ILE A 256 36.79 -3.44 -10.62
N GLU A 257 37.88 -3.82 -11.28
CA GLU A 257 38.09 -5.16 -11.84
C GLU A 257 38.41 -6.20 -10.75
N ASN A 258 39.36 -5.87 -9.86
CA ASN A 258 39.77 -6.76 -8.78
C ASN A 258 38.60 -7.02 -7.82
N GLU A 259 38.21 -8.30 -7.70
CA GLU A 259 36.98 -8.67 -6.99
C GLU A 259 37.01 -8.33 -5.50
N GLU A 260 38.16 -8.49 -4.84
CA GLU A 260 38.32 -8.19 -3.41
C GLU A 260 38.26 -6.68 -3.15
N THR A 261 38.98 -5.90 -3.96
CA THR A 261 38.98 -4.43 -3.88
C THR A 261 37.57 -3.88 -4.16
N ARG A 262 36.90 -4.41 -5.19
CA ARG A 262 35.52 -4.08 -5.52
C ARG A 262 34.58 -4.33 -4.34
N ALA A 263 34.66 -5.52 -3.76
CA ALA A 263 33.81 -5.92 -2.64
C ALA A 263 34.07 -5.07 -1.39
N ARG A 264 35.33 -4.77 -1.07
CA ARG A 264 35.72 -3.93 0.07
C ARG A 264 35.23 -2.49 -0.08
N LEU A 265 35.50 -1.83 -1.21
CA LEU A 265 35.07 -0.45 -1.46
C LEU A 265 33.55 -0.35 -1.53
N SER A 266 32.90 -1.29 -2.23
CA SER A 266 31.44 -1.37 -2.27
C SER A 266 30.84 -1.55 -0.88
N SER A 267 31.46 -2.37 -0.02
CA SER A 267 30.95 -2.62 1.33
C SER A 267 30.95 -1.34 2.18
N VAL A 268 32.04 -0.56 2.12
CA VAL A 268 32.10 0.75 2.80
C VAL A 268 31.02 1.68 2.26
N TYR A 269 30.88 1.77 0.93
CA TYR A 269 29.87 2.62 0.30
C TYR A 269 28.44 2.21 0.69
N ALA A 270 28.12 0.91 0.68
CA ALA A 270 26.80 0.41 1.04
C ALA A 270 26.43 0.73 2.49
N ILE A 271 27.40 0.73 3.41
CA ILE A 271 27.16 1.15 4.80
C ILE A 271 26.76 2.61 4.86
N LEU A 272 27.51 3.50 4.19
CA LEU A 272 27.19 4.93 4.12
C LEU A 272 25.84 5.18 3.44
N GLY A 273 25.57 4.47 2.34
CA GLY A 273 24.30 4.55 1.62
C GLY A 273 23.10 4.08 2.44
N ALA A 274 23.26 3.06 3.28
CA ALA A 274 22.20 2.61 4.18
C ALA A 274 21.94 3.61 5.33
N VAL A 275 22.99 4.23 5.87
CA VAL A 275 22.85 5.32 6.85
C VAL A 275 22.10 6.50 6.22
N ALA A 276 22.46 6.87 4.99
CA ALA A 276 21.73 7.89 4.24
C ALA A 276 20.27 7.48 4.00
N ALA A 277 19.99 6.21 3.69
CA ALA A 277 18.63 5.68 3.56
C ALA A 277 17.80 5.83 4.83
N VAL A 278 18.36 5.54 6.01
CA VAL A 278 17.68 5.77 7.29
C VAL A 278 17.30 7.26 7.43
N PHE A 279 18.25 8.15 7.13
CA PHE A 279 18.02 9.59 7.23
C PHE A 279 16.94 10.07 6.24
N PHE A 280 17.07 9.75 4.95
CA PHE A 280 16.17 10.23 3.90
C PHE A 280 14.77 9.60 3.95
N ILE A 281 14.62 8.36 4.41
CA ILE A 281 13.31 7.70 4.49
C ILE A 281 12.57 8.06 5.79
N TYR A 282 13.28 8.16 6.91
CA TYR A 282 12.63 8.33 8.22
C TYR A 282 12.83 9.71 8.84
N VAL A 283 14.00 10.31 8.72
CA VAL A 283 14.34 11.54 9.46
C VAL A 283 13.92 12.78 8.67
N ALA A 284 14.46 12.98 7.46
CA ALA A 284 14.23 14.19 6.66
C ALA A 284 12.73 14.49 6.43
N PRO A 285 11.86 13.51 6.09
CA PRO A 285 10.45 13.77 5.84
C PRO A 285 9.64 14.29 7.02
N ARG A 286 10.16 14.16 8.24
CA ARG A 286 9.48 14.57 9.49
C ARG A 286 10.02 15.90 10.04
N ILE A 287 11.08 16.43 9.45
CA ILE A 287 11.67 17.72 9.84
C ILE A 287 11.16 18.84 8.94
N TYR A 288 10.86 18.54 7.68
CA TYR A 288 10.35 19.51 6.72
C TYR A 288 8.83 19.42 6.56
N GLY A 289 8.17 20.57 6.40
CA GLY A 289 6.79 20.63 5.93
C GLY A 289 6.67 20.19 4.48
N GLY A 290 5.52 19.66 4.08
CA GLY A 290 5.35 19.06 2.76
C GLY A 290 3.93 18.66 2.43
N LEU A 291 3.72 18.26 1.18
CA LEU A 291 2.42 17.80 0.69
C LEU A 291 2.14 16.36 1.13
N HIS A 292 3.19 15.58 1.40
CA HIS A 292 3.06 14.15 1.68
C HIS A 292 2.52 13.88 3.09
N PRO A 293 1.50 13.01 3.23
CA PRO A 293 0.97 12.62 4.53
C PRO A 293 2.03 12.22 5.56
N GLY A 294 1.94 12.80 6.76
CA GLY A 294 2.89 12.69 7.87
C GLY A 294 4.15 13.58 7.73
N SER A 295 4.07 14.69 6.99
CA SER A 295 5.07 15.76 7.01
C SER A 295 5.06 16.50 8.37
N ALA A 296 6.03 17.39 8.61
CA ALA A 296 6.15 18.11 9.88
C ALA A 296 4.92 18.99 10.20
N ASP A 297 4.22 19.45 9.17
CA ASP A 297 3.05 20.33 9.22
C ASP A 297 1.71 19.58 9.07
N ASP A 298 1.74 18.25 8.86
CA ASP A 298 0.52 17.45 8.75
C ASP A 298 -0.09 17.20 10.13
N SER A 299 -1.18 17.92 10.42
CA SER A 299 -1.96 17.78 11.65
C SER A 299 -2.87 16.54 11.64
N SER A 300 -3.05 15.91 10.48
CA SER A 300 -3.58 14.56 10.37
C SER A 300 -2.39 13.60 10.39
N SER A 301 -2.32 12.54 11.21
CA SER A 301 -1.12 11.68 11.22
C SER A 301 -0.97 10.81 9.94
N GLY A 302 -1.51 11.26 8.79
CA GLY A 302 -1.58 10.54 7.53
C GLY A 302 -2.51 9.32 7.56
N PRO A 303 -2.95 8.80 6.39
CA PRO A 303 -3.96 7.73 6.31
C PRO A 303 -3.58 6.42 7.02
N VAL A 304 -2.28 6.19 7.24
CA VAL A 304 -1.71 4.96 7.82
C VAL A 304 -1.46 5.07 9.33
N LEU A 305 -1.40 6.28 9.90
CA LEU A 305 -1.14 6.50 11.34
C LEU A 305 -2.13 7.47 12.01
N SER A 306 -3.06 8.07 11.26
CA SER A 306 -4.13 8.92 11.77
C SER A 306 -4.84 8.26 12.95
N GLN A 307 -4.82 8.95 14.09
CA GLN A 307 -5.54 8.56 15.29
C GLN A 307 -7.01 8.99 15.27
N GLN A 308 -7.47 9.65 14.19
CA GLN A 308 -8.88 10.02 14.04
C GLN A 308 -9.73 8.75 13.96
N ASP A 309 -10.69 8.61 14.87
CA ASP A 309 -11.59 7.47 14.93
C ASP A 309 -12.24 7.22 13.55
N GLY A 310 -12.16 5.98 13.07
CA GLY A 310 -12.64 5.57 11.73
C GLY A 310 -11.58 5.52 10.61
N THR A 311 -10.42 6.17 10.75
CA THR A 311 -9.44 6.28 9.63
C THR A 311 -8.60 5.01 9.39
N LEU A 312 -8.36 4.20 10.42
CA LEU A 312 -7.70 2.88 10.35
C LEU A 312 -8.63 1.76 10.83
N ASN A 313 -9.59 1.40 9.98
CA ASN A 313 -10.34 0.15 10.13
C ASN A 313 -9.34 -1.03 10.26
N VAL A 314 -9.59 -1.97 11.18
CA VAL A 314 -8.76 -3.17 11.41
C VAL A 314 -8.47 -3.89 10.09
N LEU A 315 -9.44 -3.90 9.17
CA LEU A 315 -9.29 -4.48 7.84
C LEU A 315 -8.16 -3.83 7.03
N LYS A 316 -8.04 -2.49 7.02
CA LYS A 316 -6.94 -1.79 6.33
C LYS A 316 -5.59 -2.23 6.87
N GLN A 317 -5.48 -2.37 8.19
CA GLN A 317 -4.24 -2.80 8.84
C GLN A 317 -3.90 -4.25 8.50
N ILE A 318 -4.91 -5.13 8.42
CA ILE A 318 -4.73 -6.53 7.99
C ILE A 318 -4.25 -6.59 6.53
N ILE A 319 -4.92 -5.89 5.61
CA ILE A 319 -4.55 -5.90 4.18
C ILE A 319 -3.16 -5.29 3.98
N LEU A 320 -2.85 -4.19 4.67
CA LEU A 320 -1.53 -3.57 4.61
C LEU A 320 -0.44 -4.47 5.22
N SER A 321 -0.72 -5.13 6.35
CA SER A 321 0.19 -6.11 6.96
C SER A 321 0.44 -7.30 6.04
N LEU A 322 -0.60 -7.84 5.41
CA LEU A 322 -0.49 -8.89 4.40
C LEU A 322 0.34 -8.42 3.20
N SER A 323 0.18 -7.16 2.78
CA SER A 323 0.97 -6.57 1.71
C SER A 323 2.45 -6.47 2.09
N PHE A 324 2.77 -6.05 3.31
CA PHE A 324 4.16 -6.07 3.80
C PHE A 324 4.75 -7.48 3.81
N ALA A 325 3.99 -8.49 4.26
CA ALA A 325 4.42 -9.88 4.23
C ALA A 325 4.68 -10.35 2.79
N SER A 326 3.73 -10.12 1.89
CA SER A 326 3.77 -10.51 0.48
C SER A 326 4.98 -9.93 -0.25
N PHE A 327 5.18 -8.62 -0.18
CA PHE A 327 6.33 -7.95 -0.81
C PHE A 327 7.67 -8.39 -0.20
N THR A 328 7.71 -8.65 1.11
CA THR A 328 8.92 -9.14 1.78
C THR A 328 9.26 -10.57 1.33
N ILE A 329 8.24 -11.44 1.19
CA ILE A 329 8.40 -12.80 0.66
C ILE A 329 8.95 -12.75 -0.77
N ILE A 330 8.37 -11.94 -1.65
CA ILE A 330 8.85 -11.76 -3.03
C ILE A 330 10.30 -11.30 -3.03
N PHE A 331 10.62 -10.26 -2.25
CA PHE A 331 11.97 -9.72 -2.17
C PHE A 331 12.98 -10.79 -1.77
N TYR A 332 12.71 -11.56 -0.71
CA TYR A 332 13.63 -12.62 -0.28
C TYR A 332 13.72 -13.77 -1.29
N TRP A 333 12.64 -14.06 -2.02
CA TRP A 333 12.68 -15.04 -3.09
C TRP A 333 13.57 -14.56 -4.25
N LEU A 334 13.43 -13.32 -4.67
CA LEU A 334 14.29 -12.69 -5.68
C LEU A 334 15.74 -12.62 -5.22
N LEU A 335 15.99 -12.27 -3.95
CA LEU A 335 17.32 -12.22 -3.35
C LEU A 335 17.96 -13.61 -3.37
N ASN A 336 17.21 -14.64 -2.97
CA ASN A 336 17.65 -16.04 -3.02
C ASN A 336 18.06 -16.45 -4.43
N LEU A 337 17.22 -16.17 -5.43
CA LEU A 337 17.49 -16.48 -6.82
C LEU A 337 18.73 -15.72 -7.34
N SER A 338 18.82 -14.41 -7.09
CA SER A 338 19.96 -13.58 -7.50
C SER A 338 21.28 -14.11 -6.94
N VAL A 339 21.32 -14.44 -5.65
CA VAL A 339 22.52 -14.97 -4.98
C VAL A 339 22.92 -16.33 -5.57
N ARG A 340 21.96 -17.23 -5.77
CA ARG A 340 22.23 -18.56 -6.35
C ARG A 340 22.70 -18.47 -7.80
N ILE A 341 22.15 -17.56 -8.60
CA ILE A 341 22.60 -17.30 -9.97
C ILE A 341 24.05 -16.81 -9.96
N LYS A 342 24.43 -15.91 -9.05
CA LYS A 342 25.83 -15.44 -8.93
C LYS A 342 26.78 -16.59 -8.61
N PHE A 343 26.43 -17.48 -7.67
CA PHE A 343 27.28 -18.64 -7.37
C PHE A 343 27.38 -19.63 -8.53
N ALA A 344 26.27 -19.90 -9.23
CA ALA A 344 26.29 -20.77 -10.40
C ALA A 344 27.17 -20.20 -11.53
N LYS A 345 27.09 -18.88 -11.78
CA LYS A 345 27.95 -18.21 -12.77
C LYS A 345 29.43 -18.30 -12.41
N LYS A 346 29.78 -18.11 -11.14
CA LYS A 346 31.17 -18.27 -10.68
C LYS A 346 31.65 -19.71 -10.86
N ALA A 347 30.85 -20.70 -10.45
CA ALA A 347 31.20 -22.11 -10.60
C ALA A 347 31.44 -22.51 -12.07
N LEU A 348 30.57 -22.05 -12.99
CA LEU A 348 30.72 -22.29 -14.44
C LEU A 348 31.96 -21.61 -15.02
N PHE A 349 32.30 -20.40 -14.56
CA PHE A 349 33.50 -19.71 -15.02
C PHE A 349 34.77 -20.46 -14.61
N TYR A 350 34.82 -21.01 -13.40
CA TYR A 350 35.96 -21.80 -12.94
C TYR A 350 36.04 -23.14 -13.66
N SER A 351 34.92 -23.83 -13.92
CA SER A 351 34.94 -25.11 -14.64
C SER A 351 35.38 -24.99 -16.10
N ASN A 352 35.14 -23.85 -16.75
CA ASN A 352 35.51 -23.62 -18.14
C ASN A 352 36.97 -23.15 -18.32
N ASN A 353 37.63 -22.72 -17.24
CA ASN A 353 39.01 -22.21 -17.23
C ASN A 353 39.98 -23.12 -16.47
N SER A 354 39.51 -24.28 -16.00
CA SER A 354 40.29 -25.39 -15.43
C SER A 354 40.37 -26.53 -16.44
#